data_AF-A0A7S0TT16-F1
#
_entry.id   AF-A0A7S0TT16-F1
#
_cell.length_a   1.000
_cell.length_b   1.000
_cell.length_c   1.000
_cell.angle_alpha   90.00
_cell.angle_beta   90.00
_cell.angle_gamma   90.00
#
_symmetry.space_group_name_H-M   'P 1'
#
loop_
_entity.id
_entity.type
_entity.pdbx_description
1 polymer ?
#
loop_
_entity_poly.entity_id
_entity_poly.type
_entity_poly.pdbx_seq_one_letter_code
_entity_poly.pdbx_strand_id
1 'polypeptide(L)'
;EIEKMIRYMVSCAISNVFYFALYWSLLGLTASVGTCVTLAYAASVTWQHALHRVIVFGKDLSVNRQYVGELCATYAAYSLSFLLNPIIAESVIRIGRGYGGGAYAL
;
A
#
# COMPACT_ATOMS: atom_id res chain seq x y z
N GLU A 1 12.72 -10.71 -19.64
CA GLU A 1 13.18 -10.03 -18.41
C GLU A 1 12.83 -8.55 -18.34
N ILE A 2 13.40 -7.66 -19.17
CA ILE A 2 13.15 -6.19 -19.07
C ILE A 2 11.66 -5.84 -19.21
N GLU A 3 10.95 -6.44 -20.15
CA GLU A 3 9.52 -6.19 -20.35
C GLU A 3 8.67 -6.56 -19.13
N LYS A 4 8.99 -7.69 -18.46
CA LYS A 4 8.32 -8.11 -17.22
C LYS A 4 8.60 -7.13 -16.09
N MET A 5 9.85 -6.65 -15.98
CA MET A 5 10.23 -5.64 -14.99
C MET A 5 9.46 -4.32 -15.20
N ILE A 6 9.32 -3.86 -16.45
CA ILE A 6 8.54 -2.64 -16.77
C ILE A 6 7.08 -2.84 -16.36
N ARG A 7 6.46 -3.97 -16.74
CA ARG A 7 5.08 -4.32 -16.37
C ARG A 7 4.90 -4.33 -14.85
N TYR A 8 5.87 -4.85 -14.11
CA TYR A 8 5.90 -4.88 -12.65
C TYR A 8 5.99 -3.46 -12.05
N MET A 9 6.88 -2.61 -12.58
CA MET A 9 6.98 -1.22 -12.12
C MET A 9 5.69 -0.44 -12.37
N VAL A 10 5.04 -0.66 -13.52
CA VAL A 10 3.76 -0.03 -13.85
C VAL A 10 2.67 -0.45 -12.87
N SER A 11 2.54 -1.74 -12.54
CA SER A 11 1.56 -2.20 -11.55
C SER A 11 1.83 -1.65 -10.15
N CYS A 12 3.10 -1.55 -9.74
CA CYS A 12 3.47 -0.88 -8.48
C CYS A 12 3.03 0.60 -8.50
N ALA A 13 3.31 1.33 -9.57
CA ALA A 13 2.98 2.75 -9.69
C ALA A 13 1.46 2.98 -9.61
N ILE A 14 0.66 2.20 -10.35
CA ILE A 14 -0.81 2.28 -10.31
C ILE A 14 -1.33 2.02 -8.90
N SER A 15 -0.79 1.01 -8.22
CA SER A 15 -1.21 0.64 -6.87
C SER A 15 -0.87 1.72 -5.84
N ASN A 16 0.27 2.39 -6.02
CA ASN A 16 0.69 3.48 -5.15
C ASN A 16 -0.19 4.73 -5.34
N VAL A 17 -0.59 5.04 -6.58
CA VAL A 17 -1.56 6.11 -6.85
C VAL A 17 -2.91 5.78 -6.20
N PHE A 18 -3.38 4.54 -6.33
CA PHE A 18 -4.61 4.09 -5.70
C PHE A 18 -4.55 4.18 -4.16
N TYR A 19 -3.40 3.82 -3.56
CA TYR A 19 -3.17 3.99 -2.13
C TYR A 19 -3.39 5.43 -1.68
N PHE A 20 -2.73 6.40 -2.32
CA PHE A 20 -2.86 7.81 -1.92
C PHE A 20 -4.29 8.33 -2.13
N ALA A 21 -4.90 8.04 -3.28
CA ALA A 21 -6.27 8.47 -3.56
C ALA A 21 -7.27 7.94 -2.51
N LEU A 22 -7.14 6.66 -2.15
CA LEU A 22 -8.00 6.05 -1.14
C LEU A 22 -7.70 6.56 0.27
N TYR A 23 -6.42 6.73 0.61
CA TYR A 23 -6.01 7.31 1.89
C TYR A 23 -6.62 8.69 2.11
N TRP A 24 -6.50 9.60 1.13
CA TRP A 24 -7.09 10.94 1.21
C TRP A 24 -8.62 10.91 1.32
N SER A 25 -9.26 10.00 0.58
CA SER A 25 -10.72 9.82 0.66
C SER A 25 -11.16 9.34 2.04
N LEU A 26 -10.44 8.38 2.62
CA LEU A 26 -10.71 7.85 3.96
C LEU A 26 -10.43 8.88 5.05
N LEU A 27 -9.38 9.70 4.90
CA LEU A 27 -9.05 10.74 5.86
C LEU A 27 -10.15 11.82 5.95
N GLY A 28 -10.85 12.09 4.84
CA GLY A 28 -12.02 12.96 4.83
C GLY A 28 -13.25 12.38 5.54
N LEU A 29 -13.27 11.06 5.81
CA LEU A 29 -14.41 10.33 6.39
C LEU A 29 -14.16 9.83 7.82
N THR A 30 -12.91 9.64 8.23
CA THR A 30 -12.57 9.05 9.54
C THR A 30 -11.52 9.88 10.29
N ALA A 31 -11.53 9.81 11.63
CA ALA A 31 -10.59 10.54 12.47
C ALA A 31 -9.26 9.80 12.76
N SER A 32 -9.17 8.49 12.52
CA SER A 32 -7.94 7.72 12.81
C SER A 32 -7.09 7.54 11.57
N VAL A 33 -5.93 8.20 11.57
CA VAL A 33 -4.98 8.12 10.48
C VAL A 33 -4.37 6.73 10.36
N GLY A 34 -4.10 6.06 11.48
CA GLY A 34 -3.66 4.67 11.48
C GLY A 34 -4.65 3.76 10.75
N THR A 35 -5.95 3.88 11.03
CA THR A 35 -6.99 3.12 10.33
C THR A 35 -7.04 3.45 8.84
N CYS A 36 -6.97 4.73 8.46
CA CYS A 36 -6.95 5.15 7.05
C CYS A 36 -5.77 4.53 6.30
N VAL A 37 -4.56 4.59 6.87
CA VAL A 37 -3.36 4.03 6.27
C VAL A 37 -3.48 2.51 6.12
N THR A 38 -3.92 1.81 7.17
CA THR A 38 -4.09 0.35 7.11
C THR A 38 -5.08 -0.07 6.03
N LEU A 39 -6.25 0.56 5.95
CA LEU A 39 -7.27 0.24 4.96
C LEU A 39 -6.83 0.59 3.54
N ALA A 40 -6.24 1.77 3.34
CA ALA A 40 -5.74 2.19 2.04
C ALA A 40 -4.62 1.27 1.55
N TYR A 41 -3.71 0.87 2.45
CA TYR A 41 -2.63 -0.05 2.13
C TYR A 41 -3.15 -1.45 1.81
N ALA A 42 -4.13 -1.96 2.57
CA ALA A 42 -4.77 -3.25 2.31
C ALA A 42 -5.40 -3.33 0.92
N ALA A 43 -6.18 -2.31 0.58
CA ALA A 43 -6.81 -2.21 -0.73
C ALA A 43 -5.76 -2.07 -1.85
N SER A 44 -4.71 -1.28 -1.64
CA SER A 44 -3.62 -1.10 -2.60
C SER A 44 -2.88 -2.39 -2.91
N VAL A 45 -2.50 -3.16 -1.89
CA VAL A 45 -1.83 -4.46 -2.08
C VAL A 45 -2.74 -5.45 -2.81
N THR A 46 -4.03 -5.48 -2.47
CA THR A 46 -5.01 -6.35 -3.14
C THR A 46 -5.18 -5.96 -4.61
N TRP A 47 -5.22 -4.65 -4.90
CA TRP A 47 -5.27 -4.13 -6.26
C TRP A 47 -3.99 -4.45 -7.05
N GLN A 48 -2.82 -4.28 -6.42
CA GLN A 48 -1.54 -4.62 -7.01
C GLN A 48 -1.45 -6.09 -7.39
N HIS A 49 -1.99 -6.96 -6.54
CA HIS A 49 -2.07 -8.39 -6.81
C HIS A 49 -2.92 -8.70 -8.06
N ALA A 50 -4.08 -8.05 -8.21
CA ALA A 50 -4.90 -8.19 -9.41
C ALA A 50 -4.17 -7.67 -10.66
N LEU A 51 -3.46 -6.55 -10.54
CA LEU A 51 -2.67 -5.99 -11.64
C LEU A 51 -1.49 -6.89 -12.02
N HIS A 52 -0.79 -7.49 -11.07
CA HIS A 52 0.27 -8.45 -11.35
C HIS A 52 -0.29 -9.64 -12.15
N ARG A 53 -1.45 -10.16 -11.76
CA ARG A 53 -2.10 -11.24 -12.50
C ARG A 53 -2.41 -10.85 -13.93
N VAL A 54 -2.95 -9.67 -14.17
CA VAL A 54 -3.42 -9.25 -15.49
C VAL A 54 -2.29 -8.73 -16.38
N ILE A 55 -1.43 -7.87 -15.84
CA ILE A 55 -0.42 -7.10 -16.61
C ILE A 55 0.90 -7.85 -16.71
N VAL A 56 1.36 -8.47 -15.62
CA VAL A 56 2.72 -9.06 -15.54
C VAL A 56 2.71 -10.51 -16.00
N PHE A 57 1.78 -11.33 -15.48
CA PHE A 57 1.76 -12.78 -15.75
C PHE A 57 0.73 -13.21 -16.79
N GLY A 58 -0.28 -12.37 -17.06
CA GLY A 58 -1.35 -12.67 -18.01
C GLY A 58 -2.32 -13.76 -17.54
N LYS A 59 -3.21 -14.19 -18.44
CA LYS A 59 -4.26 -15.18 -18.16
C LYS A 59 -3.77 -16.63 -18.14
N ASP A 60 -2.49 -16.87 -18.36
CA ASP A 60 -1.97 -18.22 -18.50
C ASP A 60 -1.94 -18.95 -17.14
N LEU A 61 -2.66 -20.05 -17.05
CA LEU A 61 -2.81 -20.85 -15.83
C LEU A 61 -1.58 -21.75 -15.58
N SER A 62 -0.76 -22.00 -16.60
CA SER A 62 0.49 -22.76 -16.50
C SER A 62 1.56 -22.06 -15.64
N VAL A 63 1.44 -20.73 -15.47
CA VAL A 63 2.35 -19.87 -14.68
C VAL A 63 1.95 -19.81 -13.20
N ASN A 64 0.89 -20.51 -12.78
CA ASN A 64 0.34 -20.41 -11.41
C ASN A 64 1.36 -20.69 -10.31
N ARG A 65 2.32 -21.61 -10.50
CA ARG A 65 3.27 -21.97 -9.44
C ARG A 65 4.32 -20.87 -9.18
N GLN A 66 4.83 -20.22 -10.23
CA GLN A 66 5.71 -19.06 -10.11
C GLN A 66 4.96 -17.87 -9.54
N TYR A 67 3.75 -17.63 -10.04
CA TYR A 67 2.87 -16.57 -9.54
C TYR A 67 2.58 -16.71 -8.04
N VAL A 68 2.21 -17.91 -7.56
CA VAL A 68 1.95 -18.17 -6.14
C VAL A 68 3.21 -18.02 -5.28
N GLY A 69 4.38 -18.43 -5.78
CA GLY A 69 5.66 -18.26 -5.08
C GLY A 69 6.03 -16.79 -4.87
N GLU A 70 5.95 -15.99 -5.93
CA GLU A 70 6.18 -14.54 -5.85
C GLU A 70 5.12 -13.84 -4.99
N LEU A 71 3.89 -14.35 -4.99
CA LEU A 71 2.81 -13.92 -4.10
C LEU A 71 3.19 -14.05 -2.63
N CYS A 72 3.65 -15.23 -2.22
CA CYS A 72 3.97 -15.49 -0.82
C CYS A 72 5.10 -14.58 -0.32
N ALA A 73 6.14 -14.37 -1.14
CA ALA A 73 7.23 -13.45 -0.81
C ALA A 73 6.74 -12.00 -0.67
N THR A 74 5.85 -11.59 -1.58
CA THR A 74 5.25 -10.26 -1.61
C THR A 74 4.35 -10.02 -0.38
N TYR A 75 3.46 -10.96 -0.07
CA TYR A 75 2.61 -10.88 1.12
C TYR A 75 3.40 -10.94 2.41
N ALA A 76 4.44 -11.79 2.50
CA ALA A 76 5.33 -11.85 3.67
C ALA A 76 6.00 -10.49 3.94
N ALA A 77 6.52 -9.83 2.88
CA ALA A 77 7.09 -8.49 2.98
C ALA A 77 6.04 -7.44 3.40
N TYR A 78 4.81 -7.55 2.90
CA TYR A 78 3.73 -6.61 3.25
C TYR A 78 3.12 -6.84 4.63
N SER A 79 3.13 -8.06 5.19
CA SER A 79 2.65 -8.32 6.56
C SER A 79 3.37 -7.48 7.61
N LEU A 80 4.68 -7.23 7.42
CA LEU A 80 5.43 -6.34 8.29
C LEU A 80 4.97 -4.89 8.15
N SER A 81 4.72 -4.43 6.92
CA SER A 81 4.17 -3.10 6.64
C SER A 81 2.78 -2.89 7.23
N PHE A 82 1.92 -3.92 7.25
CA PHE A 82 0.59 -3.84 7.89
C PHE A 82 0.67 -3.58 9.40
N LEU A 83 1.70 -4.11 10.06
CA LEU A 83 1.94 -3.86 11.48
C LEU A 83 2.58 -2.49 11.72
N LEU A 84 3.58 -2.13 10.92
CA LEU A 84 4.40 -0.94 11.15
C LEU A 84 3.75 0.36 10.67
N ASN A 85 3.04 0.35 9.53
CA ASN A 85 2.46 1.56 8.94
C ASN A 85 1.51 2.32 9.88
N PRO A 86 0.53 1.69 10.56
CA PRO A 86 -0.34 2.43 11.49
C PRO A 86 0.44 2.98 12.68
N ILE A 87 1.42 2.23 13.21
CA ILE A 87 2.26 2.66 14.34
C ILE A 87 3.08 3.89 13.94
N ILE A 88 3.74 3.83 12.78
CA ILE A 88 4.56 4.94 12.26
C ILE A 88 3.67 6.16 11.97
N ALA A 89 2.53 5.97 11.28
CA ALA A 89 1.64 7.06 10.92
C ALA A 89 1.09 7.81 12.15
N GLU A 90 0.60 7.07 13.16
CA GLU A 90 0.12 7.65 14.41
C GLU A 90 1.26 8.31 15.20
N SER A 91 2.45 7.71 15.22
CA SER A 91 3.63 8.28 15.91
C SER A 91 4.10 9.58 15.26
N VAL A 92 4.17 9.65 13.93
CA VAL A 92 4.57 10.85 13.19
C VAL A 92 3.56 11.97 13.42
N ILE A 93 2.26 11.68 13.47
CA ILE A 93 1.24 12.69 13.76
C ILE A 93 1.33 13.17 15.21
N ARG A 94 1.55 12.27 16.16
CA ARG A 94 1.76 12.65 17.57
C ARG A 94 2.98 13.55 17.73
N ILE A 95 4.08 13.22 17.07
CA ILE A 95 5.29 14.05 17.04
C ILE A 95 4.97 15.41 16.39
N GLY A 96 4.33 15.42 15.21
CA GLY A 96 3.94 16.65 14.51
C GLY A 96 3.02 17.56 15.34
N ARG A 97 2.08 16.98 16.10
CA ARG A 97 1.25 17.72 17.06
C ARG A 97 2.05 18.21 18.27
N GLY A 98 3.02 17.44 18.75
CA GLY A 98 3.93 17.84 19.83
C GLY A 98 4.84 19.02 19.44
N TYR A 99 5.28 19.08 18.18
CA TYR A 99 6.05 20.21 17.66
C TYR A 99 5.17 21.40 17.23
N GLY A 100 3.95 21.15 16.72
CA GLY A 100 3.00 22.18 16.28
C GLY A 100 2.15 22.80 17.40
N GLY A 101 2.05 22.14 18.56
CA GLY A 101 1.27 22.59 19.72
C GLY A 101 1.84 23.81 20.47
N GLY A 102 3.06 24.26 20.10
CA GLY A 102 3.63 25.51 20.59
C GLY A 102 3.40 26.72 19.67
N ALA A 103 2.87 26.52 18.46
CA ALA A 103 2.79 27.58 17.44
C ALA A 103 1.37 28.13 17.21
N TYR A 104 0.33 27.53 17.79
CA TYR A 104 -1.06 27.97 17.63
C TYR A 104 -1.85 28.02 18.95
N ALA A 105 -1.20 28.48 20.03
CA ALA A 105 -1.91 29.02 21.17
C ALA A 105 -2.26 30.49 20.87
N LEU A 106 -3.37 30.71 20.17
CA LEU A 106 -4.11 31.98 20.09
C LEU A 106 -5.55 31.69 20.49
#